data_AF-A0A017SZ69-F1
#
_entry.id   AF-A0A017SZ69-F1
#
_cell.length_a   1.000
_cell.length_b   1.000
_cell.length_c   1.000
_cell.angle_alpha   90.00
_cell.angle_beta   90.00
_cell.angle_gamma   90.00
#
_symmetry.space_group_name_H-M   'P 1'
#
loop_
_entity.id
_entity.type
_entity.pdbx_description
1 polymer ?
#
loop_
_entity_poly.entity_id
_entity_poly.type
_entity_poly.pdbx_seq_one_letter_code
_entity_poly.pdbx_strand_id
1 'polypeptide(L)' 'MPTDAIQCKPLEVAVGDKGIERAIKHLKRKMAAEGILRELKRRRHYMKPSVKRRKKASEAARRRRKRSKMDLMA' A
#
# COMPACT_ATOMS: atom_id res chain seq x y z
N MET A 1 -21.80 -6.02 5.04
CA MET A 1 -21.47 -4.64 4.63
C MET A 1 -20.23 -4.64 3.75
N PRO A 2 -20.36 -4.46 2.42
CA PRO A 2 -19.25 -4.42 1.48
C PRO A 2 -18.63 -3.01 1.42
N THR A 3 -18.21 -2.46 2.56
CA THR A 3 -17.48 -1.16 2.62
C THR A 3 -15.96 -1.31 2.59
N ASP A 4 -15.45 -2.55 2.56
CA ASP A 4 -14.02 -2.85 2.41
C ASP A 4 -13.60 -2.97 0.93
N ALA A 5 -14.45 -2.68 -0.06
CA ALA A 5 -14.03 -2.66 -1.46
C ALA A 5 -13.30 -1.34 -1.75
N ILE A 6 -11.98 -1.34 -1.67
CA ILE A 6 -11.17 -0.18 -2.08
C ILE A 6 -11.48 0.08 -3.55
N GLN A 7 -11.97 1.28 -3.87
CA GLN A 7 -12.09 1.76 -5.23
C GLN A 7 -10.68 2.05 -5.75
N CYS A 8 -10.02 1.03 -6.30
CA CYS A 8 -8.77 1.22 -7.02
C CYS A 8 -9.10 1.97 -8.31
N LYS A 9 -8.72 3.26 -8.40
CA LYS A 9 -8.75 3.97 -9.68
C LYS A 9 -7.78 3.28 -10.65
N PRO A 10 -8.05 3.27 -11.97
CA PRO A 10 -7.11 2.70 -12.94
C PRO A 10 -5.75 3.41 -12.83
N LEU A 11 -4.70 2.62 -12.74
CA LEU A 11 -3.34 3.10 -12.47
C LEU A 11 -2.62 3.37 -13.80
N GLU A 12 -2.56 4.64 -14.18
CA GLU A 12 -1.96 5.06 -15.45
C GLU A 12 -0.59 5.71 -15.26
N VAL A 13 0.33 5.40 -16.17
CA VAL A 13 1.66 6.02 -16.27
C VAL A 13 1.94 6.32 -17.73
N ALA A 14 2.05 7.61 -18.06
CA ALA A 14 2.52 8.05 -19.37
C ALA A 14 4.03 7.80 -19.49
N VAL A 15 4.44 7.23 -20.63
CA VAL A 15 5.86 7.08 -20.98
C VAL A 15 6.27 8.33 -21.75
N GLY A 16 7.09 9.17 -21.12
CA GLY A 16 7.70 10.33 -21.79
C GLY A 16 9.12 10.05 -22.27
N ASP A 17 9.84 11.10 -22.67
CA ASP A 17 11.19 11.03 -23.26
C ASP A 17 12.28 10.47 -22.32
N LYS A 18 11.95 10.32 -21.03
CA LYS A 18 12.86 9.82 -19.99
C LYS A 18 13.03 8.30 -20.00
N GLY A 19 12.48 7.61 -21.01
CA GLY A 19 12.67 6.18 -21.26
C GLY A 19 11.70 5.24 -20.53
N ILE A 20 11.51 4.05 -21.11
CA ILE A 20 10.55 3.02 -20.69
C ILE A 20 10.85 2.48 -19.28
N GLU A 21 12.12 2.22 -18.95
CA GLU A 21 12.50 1.67 -17.64
C GLU A 21 12.07 2.57 -16.48
N ARG A 22 12.17 3.90 -16.68
CA ARG A 22 11.77 4.87 -15.67
C ARG A 22 10.27 4.88 -15.47
N ALA A 23 9.49 4.72 -16.54
CA ALA A 23 8.04 4.59 -16.46
C ALA A 23 7.64 3.31 -15.70
N ILE A 24 8.31 2.17 -15.96
CA ILE A 24 8.08 0.92 -15.23
C ILE A 24 8.37 1.08 -13.73
N LYS A 25 9.48 1.73 -13.38
CA LYS A 25 9.83 2.01 -11.98
C LYS A 25 8.80 2.92 -11.32
N HIS A 26 8.30 3.91 -12.04
CA HIS A 26 7.26 4.81 -11.55
C HIS A 26 5.93 4.09 -11.32
N LEU A 27 5.52 3.23 -12.25
CA LEU A 27 4.34 2.38 -12.11
C LEU A 27 4.43 1.47 -10.88
N LYS A 28 5.57 0.78 -10.70
CA LYS A 28 5.81 -0.05 -9.52
C LYS A 28 5.71 0.74 -8.21
N ARG A 29 6.23 1.98 -8.19
CA ARG A 29 6.14 2.86 -7.02
C ARG A 29 4.71 3.34 -6.75
N LYS A 30 3.96 3.71 -7.79
CA LYS A 30 2.55 4.09 -7.66
C LYS A 30 1.69 2.91 -7.16
N MET A 31 1.87 1.71 -7.71
CA MET A 31 1.20 0.48 -7.22
C MET A 31 1.49 0.20 -5.74
N ALA A 32 2.72 0.44 -5.30
CA ALA A 32 3.10 0.30 -3.90
C ALA A 32 2.47 1.37 -3.00
N ALA A 33 2.33 2.61 -3.49
CA ALA A 33 1.71 3.73 -2.78
C ALA A 33 0.21 3.52 -2.56
N GLU A 34 -0.51 3.05 -3.59
CA GLU A 34 -1.93 2.70 -3.48
C GLU A 34 -2.16 1.46 -2.61
N GLY A 35 -1.12 0.62 -2.43
CA GLY A 35 -1.18 -0.52 -1.52
C GLY A 35 -1.92 -1.73 -2.07
N ILE A 36 -2.21 -1.76 -3.37
CA ILE A 36 -2.92 -2.84 -4.08
C ILE A 36 -2.29 -4.20 -3.78
N LEU A 37 -0.95 -4.31 -3.88
CA LEU A 37 -0.23 -5.57 -3.63
C LEU A 37 -0.40 -6.07 -2.18
N ARG A 38 -0.46 -5.15 -1.22
CA ARG A 38 -0.67 -5.49 0.19
C ARG A 38 -2.10 -5.97 0.44
N GLU A 39 -3.04 -5.38 -0.28
CA GLU A 39 -4.44 -5.76 -0.18
C GLU A 39 -4.71 -7.13 -0.82
N LEU A 40 -4.16 -7.40 -2.00
CA LEU A 40 -4.20 -8.72 -2.61
C LEU A 40 -3.67 -9.79 -1.65
N LYS A 41 -2.54 -9.53 -0.98
CA LYS A 41 -1.98 -10.44 0.03
C LYS A 41 -2.90 -10.64 1.24
N ARG A 42 -3.62 -9.59 1.66
CA ARG A 42 -4.56 -9.63 2.80
C ARG A 42 -5.85 -10.37 2.45
N ARG A 43 -6.26 -10.35 1.18
CA ARG A 43 -7.47 -11.01 0.67
C ARG A 43 -7.25 -12.45 0.20
N ARG A 44 -5.99 -12.90 0.05
CA ARG A 44 -5.64 -14.25 -0.43
C ARG A 44 -6.28 -15.39 0.36
N HIS A 45 -6.53 -15.19 1.65
CA HIS A 45 -7.17 -16.18 2.52
C HIS A 45 -8.10 -15.49 3.51
N TYR A 46 -9.13 -16.21 3.95
CA TYR A 46 -10.01 -15.71 5.00
C TYR A 46 -9.21 -15.51 6.29
N MET A 47 -9.33 -14.32 6.87
CA MET A 47 -8.79 -14.01 8.18
C MET A 47 -9.93 -13.68 9.12
N LYS A 48 -10.01 -14.41 10.25
CA LYS A 48 -10.99 -14.13 11.30
C LYS A 48 -10.94 -12.64 11.68
N PRO A 49 -12.09 -11.96 11.89
CA PRO A 49 -12.15 -10.53 12.14
C PRO A 49 -11.26 -10.07 13.30
N SER A 50 -11.13 -10.87 14.37
CA SER A 50 -10.22 -10.59 15.49
C SER A 50 -8.75 -10.50 15.05
N VAL A 51 -8.30 -11.41 14.21
CA VAL A 51 -6.92 -11.41 13.68
C VAL A 51 -6.72 -10.23 12.72
N LYS A 52 -7.74 -9.90 11.92
CA LYS A 52 -7.75 -8.72 11.04
C LYS A 52 -7.58 -7.42 11.83
N ARG A 53 -8.26 -7.27 12.97
CA ARG A 53 -8.13 -6.12 13.89
C ARG A 53 -6.74 -6.05 14.53
N ARG A 54 -6.25 -7.17 15.06
CA ARG A 54 -4.93 -7.26 15.70
C ARG A 54 -3.79 -6.87 14.74
N LYS A 55 -3.81 -7.39 13.50
CA LYS A 55 -2.83 -7.02 12.47
C LYS A 55 -2.92 -5.53 12.11
N LYS A 56 -4.13 -4.98 11.94
CA LYS A 56 -4.32 -3.54 11.64
C LYS A 56 -3.72 -2.65 12.75
N ALA A 57 -3.95 -2.98 14.02
CA ALA A 57 -3.41 -2.22 15.16
C ALA A 57 -1.87 -2.30 15.23
N SER A 58 -1.31 -3.50 15.09
CA SER A 58 0.15 -3.69 15.06
C SER A 58 0.82 -2.94 13.91
N GLU A 59 0.25 -2.99 12.71
CA GLU A 59 0.77 -2.27 11.55
C GLU A 59 0.66 -0.74 11.70
N ALA A 60 -0.40 -0.23 12.32
CA ALA A 60 -0.55 1.18 12.63
C ALA A 60 0.51 1.65 13.65
N ALA A 61 0.72 0.88 14.72
CA ALA A 61 1.76 1.16 15.71
C ALA A 61 3.16 1.16 15.08
N ARG A 62 3.46 0.17 14.22
CA ARG A 62 4.74 0.13 13.48
C ARG A 62 4.93 1.34 12.58
N ARG A 63 3.88 1.80 11.89
CA ARG A 63 3.94 3.02 11.07
C ARG A 63 4.17 4.27 11.91
N ARG A 64 3.49 4.42 13.05
CA ARG A 64 3.67 5.55 13.97
C ARG A 64 5.11 5.62 14.49
N ARG A 65 5.66 4.49 14.95
CA ARG A 65 7.07 4.41 15.39
C ARG A 65 8.08 4.74 14.30
N LYS A 66 7.81 4.32 13.06
CA LYS A 66 8.65 4.70 11.92
C LYS A 66 8.58 6.19 11.63
N ARG A 67 7.38 6.78 11.64
CA ARG A 67 7.22 8.23 11.40
C ARG A 67 7.92 9.04 12.47
N SER A 68 7.70 8.73 13.76
CA SER A 68 8.37 9.42 14.86
C SER A 68 9.90 9.30 14.77
N LYS A 69 10.44 8.15 14.34
CA LYS A 69 11.89 8.01 14.10
C LYS A 69 12.38 8.89 12.95
N MET A 70 11.62 9.01 11.86
CA MET A 70 11.99 9.85 10.73
C MET A 70 11.90 11.33 11.10
N ASP A 71 10.87 11.75 11.84
CA ASP A 71 10.73 13.13 12.33
C ASP A 71 11.84 13.50 13.32
N LEU A 72 12.37 12.53 14.06
CA LEU A 72 13.48 12.74 15.01
C LEU A 72 14.87 12.73 14.33
N MET A 73 14.95 12.20 13.10
CA MET A 73 16.17 12.21 12.27
C MET A 73 16.17 13.29 11.18
N ALA A 74 15.05 13.99 11.01
CA ALA A 74 14.90 15.14 10.10
C ALA A 74 15.31 16.42 10.82
#